data_AF-A0A2T0LFE1-F1
#
_entry.id   AF-A0A2T0LFE1-F1
#
_cell.length_a   1.000
_cell.length_b   1.000
_cell.length_c   1.000
_cell.angle_alpha   90.00
_cell.angle_beta   90.00
_cell.angle_gamma   90.00
#
_symmetry.space_group_name_H-M   'P 1'
#
loop_
_entity.id
_entity.type
_entity.pdbx_description
1 polymer ?
#
loop_
_entity_poly.entity_id
_entity_poly.type
_entity_poly.pdbx_seq_one_letter_code
_entity_poly.pdbx_strand_id
1 'polypeptide(L)'
;MRDKALAMGVPAENILVENESLHTRENAEYVLTLLKKHHFSHVILVTSPFHQLRTYLTFAKVFQPYDIEITNYYADTGEWHPATWFLSKEHRNLVSSEVERIKLYKAKGDLL
;
A
#
# COMPACT_ATOMS: atom_id res chain seq x y z
N MET A 1 0.72 5.49 13.35
CA MET A 1 -0.02 6.45 12.49
C MET A 1 -1.33 6.92 13.11
N ARG A 2 -2.08 6.05 13.81
CA ARG A 2 -3.30 6.41 14.56
C ARG A 2 -3.17 7.68 15.41
N ASP A 3 -2.16 7.76 16.28
CA ASP A 3 -2.03 8.90 17.19
C ASP A 3 -1.76 10.22 16.48
N LYS A 4 -1.08 10.18 15.33
CA LYS A 4 -0.91 11.36 14.47
C LYS A 4 -2.25 11.79 13.88
N ALA A 5 -3.07 10.86 13.40
CA ALA A 5 -4.40 11.17 12.87
C ALA A 5 -5.32 11.75 13.95
N LEU A 6 -5.29 11.21 15.17
CA LEU A 6 -6.00 11.76 16.33
C LEU A 6 -5.53 13.19 16.66
N ALA A 7 -4.22 13.42 16.69
CA ALA A 7 -3.65 14.75 16.94
C ALA A 7 -4.02 15.77 15.84
N MET A 8 -4.29 15.30 14.62
CA MET A 8 -4.80 16.11 13.51
C MET A 8 -6.33 16.31 13.53
N GLY A 9 -7.03 15.77 14.54
CA GLY A 9 -8.47 15.96 14.73
C GLY A 9 -9.36 14.92 14.04
N VAL A 10 -8.81 13.82 13.52
CA VAL A 10 -9.64 12.71 13.00
C VAL A 10 -10.33 12.00 14.17
N PRO A 11 -11.66 11.86 14.18
CA PRO A 11 -12.38 11.14 15.24
C PRO A 11 -11.94 9.68 15.34
N ALA A 12 -11.87 9.13 16.56
CA ALA A 12 -11.36 7.79 16.80
C ALA A 12 -12.22 6.70 16.14
N GLU A 13 -13.52 6.91 16.08
CA GLU A 13 -14.51 6.06 15.41
C GLU A 13 -14.32 5.99 13.89
N ASN A 14 -13.64 6.97 13.29
CA ASN A 14 -13.31 7.00 11.87
C ASN A 14 -11.93 6.36 11.58
N ILE A 15 -11.25 5.83 12.60
CA ILE A 15 -9.94 5.18 12.45
C ILE A 15 -10.06 3.69 12.73
N LEU A 16 -9.99 2.90 11.67
CA LEU A 16 -9.84 1.45 11.76
C LEU A 16 -8.34 1.10 11.72
N VAL A 17 -7.90 0.26 12.65
CA VAL A 17 -6.49 -0.19 12.72
C VAL A 17 -6.41 -1.66 12.38
N GLU A 18 -5.47 -1.98 11.48
CA GLU A 18 -4.99 -3.32 11.20
C GLU A 18 -3.50 -3.34 11.61
N ASN A 19 -3.12 -4.22 12.54
CA ASN A 19 -1.79 -4.26 13.16
C ASN A 19 -1.22 -5.69 13.28
N GLU A 20 -1.83 -6.66 12.62
CA GLU A 20 -1.50 -8.08 12.69
C GLU A 20 -0.68 -8.53 11.47
N SER A 21 -0.78 -7.83 10.34
CA SER A 21 -0.07 -8.21 9.11
C SER A 21 1.45 -8.07 9.23
N LEU A 22 2.17 -9.09 8.76
CA LEU A 22 3.64 -9.11 8.71
C LEU A 22 4.17 -8.72 7.33
N HIS A 23 3.33 -8.79 6.30
CA HIS A 23 3.68 -8.45 4.94
C HIS A 23 2.50 -7.92 4.12
N THR A 24 2.80 -7.28 2.98
CA THR A 24 1.83 -6.58 2.13
C THR A 24 0.62 -7.44 1.72
N ARG A 25 0.83 -8.75 1.50
CA ARG A 25 -0.24 -9.69 1.10
C ARG A 25 -1.27 -9.97 2.21
N GLU A 26 -0.82 -10.14 3.46
CA GLU A 26 -1.67 -10.28 4.64
C GLU A 26 -2.39 -8.96 4.92
N ASN A 27 -1.68 -7.83 4.79
CA ASN A 27 -2.29 -6.51 4.97
C ASN A 27 -3.47 -6.32 4.00
N ALA A 28 -3.33 -6.71 2.73
CA ALA A 28 -4.44 -6.69 1.78
C ALA A 28 -5.62 -7.60 2.21
N GLU A 29 -5.37 -8.81 2.74
CA GLU A 29 -6.43 -9.72 3.21
C GLU A 29 -7.17 -9.19 4.45
N TYR A 30 -6.42 -8.67 5.41
CA TYR A 30 -6.97 -8.16 6.65
C TYR A 30 -7.72 -6.85 6.42
N VAL A 31 -7.20 -5.97 5.55
CA VAL A 31 -7.94 -4.78 5.10
C VAL A 31 -9.21 -5.18 4.35
N LEU A 32 -9.18 -6.17 3.45
CA LEU A 32 -10.41 -6.65 2.79
C LEU A 32 -11.48 -7.07 3.81
N THR A 33 -11.08 -7.73 4.89
CA THR A 33 -12.01 -8.14 5.97
C THR A 33 -12.65 -6.91 6.62
N LEU A 34 -11.89 -5.84 6.85
CA LEU A 34 -12.42 -4.56 7.35
C LEU A 34 -13.37 -3.91 6.33
N LEU A 35 -12.98 -3.83 5.05
CA LEU A 35 -13.82 -3.23 4.01
C LEU A 35 -15.17 -3.95 3.90
N LYS A 36 -15.17 -5.29 3.91
CA LYS A 36 -16.40 -6.10 3.87
C LYS A 36 -17.27 -5.88 5.09
N LYS A 37 -16.69 -5.82 6.30
CA LYS A 37 -17.42 -5.58 7.55
C LYS A 37 -18.12 -4.21 7.56
N HIS A 38 -17.52 -3.22 6.92
CA HIS A 38 -18.02 -1.84 6.88
C HIS A 38 -18.73 -1.47 5.56
N HIS A 39 -18.89 -2.43 4.64
CA HIS A 39 -19.50 -2.24 3.33
C HIS A 39 -18.84 -1.14 2.49
N PHE A 40 -17.51 -1.01 2.57
CA PHE A 40 -16.75 -0.11 1.71
C PHE A 40 -16.42 -0.78 0.39
N SER A 41 -16.58 -0.06 -0.72
CA SER A 41 -16.32 -0.53 -2.08
C SER A 41 -15.20 0.23 -2.80
N HIS A 42 -14.65 1.29 -2.19
CA HIS A 42 -13.62 2.13 -2.78
C HIS A 42 -12.62 2.58 -1.71
N VAL A 43 -11.33 2.54 -2.03
CA VAL A 43 -10.27 3.01 -1.15
C VAL A 43 -9.24 3.86 -1.89
N ILE A 44 -8.63 4.80 -1.17
CA ILE A 44 -7.38 5.42 -1.59
C ILE A 44 -6.24 4.63 -0.93
N LEU A 45 -5.43 3.96 -1.73
CA LEU A 45 -4.26 3.23 -1.24
C LEU A 45 -3.06 4.17 -1.23
N VAL A 46 -2.59 4.51 -0.03
CA VAL A 46 -1.47 5.45 0.19
C VAL A 46 -0.24 4.71 0.70
N THR A 47 0.90 4.88 0.02
CA THR A 47 2.19 4.31 0.43
C THR A 47 3.36 5.17 -0.06
N SER A 48 4.59 4.77 0.23
CA SER A 48 5.78 5.45 -0.28
C SER A 48 5.92 5.27 -1.81
N PRO A 49 6.46 6.27 -2.52
CA PRO A 49 6.39 6.32 -3.99
C PRO A 49 7.12 5.16 -4.68
N PHE A 50 8.27 4.74 -4.17
CA PHE A 50 9.00 3.59 -4.73
C PHE A 50 8.29 2.25 -4.50
N HIS A 51 7.46 2.13 -3.45
CA HIS A 51 6.74 0.91 -3.08
C HIS A 51 5.36 0.80 -3.77
N GLN A 52 4.85 1.92 -4.28
CA GLN A 52 3.48 2.09 -4.78
C GLN A 52 3.03 1.02 -5.77
N LEU A 53 3.86 0.70 -6.77
CA LEU A 53 3.51 -0.28 -7.79
C LEU A 53 3.27 -1.67 -7.21
N ARG A 54 4.18 -2.15 -6.35
CA ARG A 54 4.07 -3.49 -5.76
C ARG A 54 2.87 -3.57 -4.82
N THR A 55 2.67 -2.55 -3.97
CA THR A 55 1.51 -2.48 -3.07
C THR A 55 0.21 -2.54 -3.86
N TYR A 56 0.07 -1.72 -4.91
CA TYR A 56 -1.12 -1.72 -5.76
C TYR A 56 -1.39 -3.09 -6.38
N LEU A 57 -0.38 -3.72 -7.00
CA LEU A 57 -0.55 -5.04 -7.62
C LEU A 57 -0.94 -6.12 -6.61
N THR A 58 -0.40 -6.06 -5.39
CA THR A 58 -0.77 -6.97 -4.29
C THR A 58 -2.22 -6.76 -3.87
N PHE A 59 -2.61 -5.51 -3.59
CA PHE A 59 -3.98 -5.19 -3.15
C PHE A 59 -5.00 -5.50 -4.24
N ALA A 60 -4.72 -5.11 -5.49
CA ALA A 60 -5.59 -5.37 -6.63
C ALA A 60 -5.83 -6.88 -6.83
N LYS A 61 -4.81 -7.72 -6.63
CA LYS A 61 -4.95 -9.19 -6.70
C LYS A 61 -5.98 -9.72 -5.69
N VAL A 62 -6.00 -9.16 -4.48
CA VAL A 62 -6.92 -9.55 -3.40
C VAL A 62 -8.30 -8.97 -3.59
N PHE A 63 -8.38 -7.74 -4.12
CA PHE A 63 -9.60 -6.94 -4.19
C PHE A 63 -10.42 -7.22 -5.45
N GLN A 64 -9.77 -7.61 -6.56
CA GLN A 64 -10.44 -7.86 -7.85
C GLN A 64 -11.65 -8.79 -7.76
N PRO A 65 -11.64 -9.91 -7.00
CA PRO A 65 -12.81 -10.79 -6.91
C PRO A 65 -14.01 -10.21 -6.14
N TYR A 66 -13.84 -9.05 -5.51
CA TYR A 66 -14.83 -8.42 -4.62
C TYR A 66 -15.24 -7.02 -5.10
N ASP A 67 -14.87 -6.64 -6.32
CA ASP A 67 -15.20 -5.34 -6.94
C ASP A 67 -14.84 -4.13 -6.06
N ILE A 68 -13.74 -4.23 -5.30
CA ILE A 68 -13.22 -3.11 -4.51
C ILE A 68 -12.31 -2.27 -5.42
N GLU A 69 -12.70 -1.01 -5.60
CA GLU A 69 -11.92 -0.05 -6.37
C GLU A 69 -10.75 0.53 -5.57
N ILE A 70 -9.63 0.75 -6.26
CA ILE A 70 -8.43 1.35 -5.69
C ILE A 70 -8.07 2.61 -6.45
N THR A 71 -8.07 3.74 -5.76
CA THR A 71 -7.35 4.94 -6.18
C THR A 71 -5.93 4.87 -5.62
N ASN A 72 -4.94 4.70 -6.50
CA ASN A 72 -3.55 4.54 -6.09
C ASN A 72 -2.86 5.91 -5.93
N TYR A 73 -2.36 6.21 -4.73
CA TYR A 73 -1.71 7.50 -4.43
C TYR A 73 -0.44 7.30 -3.60
N TYR A 74 0.55 8.18 -3.75
CA TYR A 74 1.76 8.10 -2.95
C TYR A 74 1.83 9.29 -1.99
N ALA A 75 2.43 9.06 -0.82
CA ALA A 75 2.76 10.14 0.10
C ALA A 75 4.18 10.63 -0.18
N ASP A 76 4.31 11.92 -0.50
CA ASP A 76 5.61 12.55 -0.64
C ASP A 76 6.21 12.84 0.76
N THR A 77 7.40 12.33 1.01
CA THR A 77 8.15 12.58 2.25
C THR A 77 9.22 13.66 2.07
N GLY A 78 9.40 14.19 0.86
CA GLY A 78 10.46 15.12 0.48
C GLY A 78 11.83 14.47 0.27
N GLU A 79 12.02 13.23 0.73
CA GLU A 79 13.28 12.50 0.63
C GLU A 79 13.45 11.83 -0.74
N TRP A 80 12.34 11.39 -1.35
CA TRP A 80 12.33 10.71 -2.64
C TRP A 80 11.54 11.51 -3.66
N HIS A 81 12.08 11.70 -4.87
CA HIS A 81 11.37 12.41 -5.93
C HIS A 81 11.47 11.66 -7.27
N PRO A 82 10.37 11.54 -8.04
CA PRO A 82 10.33 10.71 -9.25
C PRO A 82 11.29 11.18 -10.34
N ALA A 83 11.61 12.48 -10.37
CA ALA A 83 12.55 13.04 -11.34
C ALA A 83 14.04 12.96 -10.93
N THR A 84 14.36 12.57 -9.70
CA THR A 84 15.75 12.63 -9.19
C THR A 84 16.20 11.39 -8.42
N TRP A 85 15.32 10.41 -8.15
CA TRP A 85 15.66 9.21 -7.38
C TRP A 85 16.91 8.50 -7.91
N PHE A 86 17.09 8.46 -9.23
CA PHE A 86 18.22 7.77 -9.87
C PHE A 86 19.58 8.40 -9.57
N LEU A 87 19.65 9.62 -9.02
CA LEU A 87 20.90 10.26 -8.62
C LEU A 87 21.45 9.67 -7.31
N SER A 88 20.58 9.20 -6.41
CA SER A 88 20.97 8.61 -5.12
C SER A 88 21.21 7.10 -5.23
N LYS A 89 22.35 6.62 -4.69
CA LYS A 89 22.65 5.18 -4.60
C LYS A 89 21.60 4.44 -3.78
N GLU A 90 21.16 5.05 -2.68
CA GLU A 90 20.16 4.48 -1.78
C GLU A 90 18.82 4.31 -2.50
N HIS A 91 18.33 5.34 -3.19
CA HIS A 91 17.06 5.25 -3.92
C HIS A 91 17.14 4.28 -5.10
N ARG A 92 18.30 4.19 -5.77
CA ARG A 92 18.52 3.15 -6.79
C ARG A 92 18.39 1.74 -6.19
N ASN A 93 18.93 1.51 -5.01
CA ASN A 93 18.81 0.22 -4.33
C ASN A 93 17.35 -0.08 -3.95
N LEU A 94 16.60 0.91 -3.45
CA LEU A 94 15.17 0.77 -3.15
C LEU A 94 14.39 0.33 -4.40
N VAL A 95 14.54 1.06 -5.51
CA VAL A 95 13.84 0.73 -6.76
C VAL A 95 14.26 -0.64 -7.30
N SER A 96 15.56 -0.97 -7.26
CA SER A 96 16.05 -2.30 -7.69
C SER A 96 15.42 -3.43 -6.87
N SER A 97 15.36 -3.26 -5.54
CA SER A 97 14.74 -4.25 -4.66
C SER A 97 13.24 -4.42 -4.91
N GLU A 98 12.53 -3.35 -5.25
CA GLU A 98 11.12 -3.42 -5.62
C GLU A 98 10.91 -4.14 -6.95
N VAL A 99 11.77 -3.89 -7.95
CA VAL A 99 11.72 -4.61 -9.23
C VAL A 99 11.95 -6.11 -9.05
N GLU A 100 12.93 -6.50 -8.22
CA GLU A 100 13.20 -7.91 -7.89
C GLU A 100 12.01 -8.55 -7.18
N ARG A 101 11.46 -7.88 -6.16
CA ARG A 101 10.27 -8.33 -5.43
C ARG A 101 9.05 -8.46 -6.34
N ILE A 102 8.82 -7.52 -7.26
CA ILE A 102 7.72 -7.59 -8.22
C ILE A 102 7.86 -8.85 -9.09
N LYS A 103 9.05 -9.13 -9.62
CA LYS A 103 9.28 -10.35 -10.41
C LYS A 103 9.02 -11.61 -9.59
N LEU A 104 9.55 -11.67 -8.37
CA LEU A 104 9.41 -12.80 -7.47
C LEU A 104 7.94 -13.06 -7.11
N TYR A 105 7.22 -12.05 -6.63
CA TYR A 105 5.84 -12.20 -6.18
C TYR A 105 4.86 -12.38 -7.34
N LYS A 106 5.16 -11.83 -8.52
CA LYS A 106 4.41 -12.15 -9.75
C LYS A 106 4.55 -13.63 -10.11
N ALA A 107 5.76 -14.19 -10.03
CA ALA A 107 5.99 -15.62 -10.28
C ALA A 107 5.30 -16.52 -9.24
N LYS A 108 5.13 -16.06 -7.99
CA LYS A 108 4.37 -16.75 -6.94
C LYS A 108 2.85 -16.65 -7.11
N GLY A 109 2.36 -15.75 -7.97
CA GLY A 109 0.92 -15.48 -8.14
C GLY A 109 0.32 -14.52 -7.10
N ASP A 110 1.16 -13.86 -6.31
CA ASP A 110 0.74 -12.92 -5.25
C ASP A 110 0.37 -11.53 -5.79
N LEU A 111 0.74 -11.24 -7.04
CA LEU A 111 0.48 -9.97 -7.73
C LEU A 111 -0.49 -10.19 -8.89
N LEU A 112 -1.24 -9.13 -9.22
CA LEU A 112 -2.06 -9.06 -10.44
C LEU A 112 -1.20 -9.09 -11.72
#